data_AF-Q8YQN0-F1
#
_entry.id   AF-Q8YQN0-F1
#
_cell.length_a   1.000
_cell.length_b   1.000
_cell.length_c   1.000
_cell.angle_alpha   90.00
_cell.angle_beta   90.00
_cell.angle_gamma   90.00
#
_symmetry.space_group_name_H-M   'P 1'
#
loop_
_entity.id
_entity.type
_entity.pdbx_description
1 polymer ?
#
loop_
_entity_poly.entity_id
_entity_poly.type
_entity_poly.pdbx_seq_one_letter_code
_entity_poly.pdbx_strand_id
1 'polypeptide(L)'
;MTNNPLGRIIPQQPPIEPQSDAHVLKSRLEWGEPAFTILDVRDRSTYNDGHIMGAMAMPIEDLVDRASSSLEKSRDIYVYGAGDEQTSQAVNLLRSAGFEHVSELKGGLAAWKAIGGPTEGIIESRTPAGADDYNVVSRMQNHLENQKKEV
;
A
#
# COMPACT_ATOMS: atom_id res chain seq x y z
N MET A 1 26.53 30.42 -6.40
CA MET A 1 25.06 30.30 -6.41
C MET A 1 24.69 29.46 -7.62
N THR A 2 24.55 28.14 -7.44
CA THR A 2 24.24 27.20 -8.52
C THR A 2 22.72 27.17 -8.72
N ASN A 3 22.22 27.90 -9.71
CA ASN A 3 20.84 27.77 -10.17
C ASN A 3 20.70 26.38 -10.82
N ASN A 4 19.93 25.49 -10.19
CA ASN A 4 19.49 24.23 -10.78
C ASN A 4 18.17 24.48 -11.54
N PRO A 5 18.17 24.65 -12.86
CA PRO A 5 16.98 25.02 -13.63
C PRO A 5 15.93 23.91 -13.71
N LEU A 6 16.25 22.69 -13.25
CA LEU A 6 15.33 21.54 -13.23
C LEU A 6 14.60 21.35 -11.90
N GLY A 7 14.96 22.08 -10.85
CA GLY A 7 14.41 21.92 -9.49
C GLY A 7 12.94 22.32 -9.31
N ARG A 8 12.25 22.81 -10.36
CA ARG A 8 10.84 23.25 -10.33
C ARG A 8 9.88 22.37 -11.14
N ILE A 9 10.35 21.30 -11.79
CA ILE A 9 9.51 20.44 -12.63
C ILE A 9 8.90 19.29 -11.83
N ILE A 10 9.60 18.83 -10.77
CA ILE A 10 9.10 17.76 -9.90
C ILE A 10 8.45 18.43 -8.68
N PRO A 11 7.12 18.33 -8.49
CA PRO A 11 6.50 18.81 -7.27
C PRO A 11 7.11 18.04 -6.09
N GLN A 12 7.60 18.76 -5.09
CA GLN A 12 8.05 18.13 -3.85
C GLN A 12 6.84 17.44 -3.22
N GLN A 13 6.95 16.13 -2.99
CA GLN A 13 5.90 15.40 -2.31
C GLN A 13 5.75 15.97 -0.88
N PRO A 14 4.52 16.18 -0.40
CA PRO A 14 4.32 16.63 0.97
C PRO A 14 4.97 15.65 1.95
N PRO A 15 5.39 16.10 3.15
CA PRO A 15 5.87 15.20 4.19
C PRO A 15 4.91 14.05 4.44
N ILE A 16 5.43 12.89 4.83
CA ILE A 16 4.58 11.76 5.21
C ILE A 16 3.90 12.06 6.56
N GLU A 17 2.59 11.79 6.64
CA GLU A 17 1.83 11.95 7.89
C GLU A 17 1.97 10.70 8.77
N PRO A 18 1.88 10.80 10.12
CA PRO A 18 2.00 9.65 11.02
C PRO A 18 0.99 8.52 10.75
N GLN A 19 -0.16 8.84 10.18
CA GLN A 19 -1.15 7.90 9.70
C GLN A 19 -1.70 8.40 8.35
N SER A 20 -1.85 7.51 7.39
CA SER A 20 -2.30 7.84 6.04
C SER A 20 -3.40 6.90 5.56
N ASP A 21 -4.34 7.43 4.79
CA ASP A 21 -5.38 6.63 4.13
C ASP A 21 -4.86 5.99 2.84
N ALA A 22 -5.52 4.92 2.40
CA ALA A 22 -5.15 4.20 1.18
C ALA A 22 -5.10 5.09 -0.07
N HIS A 23 -5.98 6.09 -0.18
CA HIS A 23 -5.99 7.04 -1.31
C HIS A 23 -4.69 7.84 -1.38
N VAL A 24 -4.14 8.26 -0.23
CA VAL A 24 -2.89 9.03 -0.17
C VAL A 24 -1.73 8.19 -0.68
N LEU A 25 -1.62 6.94 -0.21
CA LEU A 25 -0.58 6.02 -0.68
C LEU A 25 -0.73 5.71 -2.17
N LYS A 26 -1.96 5.49 -2.65
CA LYS A 26 -2.23 5.20 -4.08
C LYS A 26 -1.83 6.36 -4.97
N SER A 27 -2.21 7.58 -4.59
CA SER A 27 -1.75 8.78 -5.29
C SER A 27 -0.23 8.88 -5.29
N ARG A 28 0.47 8.64 -4.17
CA ARG A 28 1.94 8.68 -4.18
C ARG A 28 2.58 7.65 -5.12
N LEU A 29 1.98 6.46 -5.24
CA LEU A 29 2.47 5.40 -6.14
C LEU A 29 2.30 5.77 -7.63
N GLU A 30 1.18 6.41 -7.99
CA GLU A 30 0.87 6.80 -9.38
C GLU A 30 1.74 7.96 -9.90
N TRP A 31 2.31 8.77 -9.01
CA TRP A 31 3.11 9.96 -9.39
C TRP A 31 4.56 9.63 -9.80
N GLY A 32 4.97 8.36 -9.78
CA GLY A 32 6.10 7.86 -10.58
C GLY A 32 7.50 7.97 -9.97
N GLU A 33 7.67 8.50 -8.76
CA GLU A 33 8.94 8.49 -8.03
C GLU A 33 8.72 7.91 -6.62
N PRO A 34 8.82 6.59 -6.41
CA PRO A 34 8.63 6.01 -5.09
C PRO A 34 9.86 6.31 -4.21
N ALA A 35 9.88 7.49 -3.59
CA ALA A 35 10.82 7.82 -2.53
C ALA A 35 10.51 7.05 -1.22
N PHE A 36 9.40 6.31 -1.19
CA PHE A 36 8.91 5.58 -0.02
C PHE A 36 9.03 4.06 -0.17
N THR A 37 8.83 3.36 0.94
CA THR A 37 8.78 1.91 1.04
C THR A 37 7.47 1.48 1.69
N ILE A 38 6.85 0.41 1.19
CA ILE A 38 5.67 -0.20 1.82
C ILE A 38 6.12 -1.49 2.51
N LEU A 39 5.84 -1.62 3.80
CA LEU A 39 6.15 -2.79 4.60
C LEU A 39 4.85 -3.51 4.99
N ASP A 40 4.79 -4.79 4.61
CA ASP A 40 3.79 -5.73 5.10
C ASP A 40 4.36 -6.47 6.31
N VAL A 41 3.74 -6.24 7.47
CA VAL A 41 4.20 -6.80 8.76
C VAL A 41 3.40 -8.01 9.21
N ARG A 42 2.52 -8.52 8.33
CA ARG A 42 1.82 -9.79 8.53
C ARG A 42 2.80 -10.95 8.37
N ASP A 43 2.36 -12.14 8.75
CA ASP A 43 3.15 -13.35 8.57
C ASP A 43 3.46 -13.61 7.08
N ARG A 44 4.53 -14.37 6.85
CA ARG A 44 5.04 -14.63 5.50
C ARG A 44 4.04 -15.35 4.60
N SER A 45 3.20 -16.24 5.15
CA SER A 45 2.15 -16.92 4.37
C SER A 45 1.11 -15.93 3.88
N THR A 46 0.61 -15.06 4.76
CA THR A 46 -0.37 -14.04 4.42
C THR A 46 0.15 -13.05 3.38
N TYR A 47 1.43 -12.64 3.47
CA TYR A 47 2.07 -11.86 2.41
C TYR A 47 2.06 -12.60 1.07
N ASN A 48 2.47 -13.87 1.05
CA ASN A 48 2.52 -14.66 -0.18
C ASN A 48 1.13 -14.86 -0.81
N ASP A 49 0.07 -14.98 0.00
CA ASP A 49 -1.30 -15.11 -0.47
C ASP A 49 -1.77 -13.83 -1.20
N GLY A 50 -1.49 -12.66 -0.62
CA GLY A 50 -1.85 -11.38 -1.21
C GLY A 50 -1.35 -10.17 -0.43
N HIS A 51 -0.68 -9.24 -1.10
CA HIS A 51 -0.11 -8.01 -0.54
C HIS A 51 -0.28 -6.83 -1.50
N ILE A 52 -0.07 -5.61 -1.01
CA ILE A 52 0.01 -4.41 -1.85
C ILE A 52 1.17 -4.56 -2.84
N MET A 53 0.93 -4.26 -4.12
CA MET A 53 1.95 -4.35 -5.17
C MET A 53 3.20 -3.54 -4.78
N GLY A 54 4.38 -4.18 -4.85
CA GLY A 54 5.66 -3.58 -4.46
C GLY A 54 5.92 -3.51 -2.95
N ALA A 55 5.04 -4.02 -2.09
CA ALA A 55 5.31 -4.13 -0.66
C ALA A 55 6.40 -5.18 -0.36
N MET A 56 7.23 -4.90 0.63
CA MET A 56 8.23 -5.82 1.14
C MET A 56 7.72 -6.59 2.36
N ALA A 57 7.94 -7.91 2.38
CA ALA A 57 7.63 -8.75 3.52
C ALA A 57 8.64 -8.55 4.66
N MET A 58 8.21 -7.89 5.74
CA MET A 58 8.95 -7.73 6.99
C MET A 58 8.03 -8.08 8.18
N PRO A 59 7.76 -9.38 8.43
CA PRO A 59 6.94 -9.82 9.55
C PRO A 59 7.35 -9.15 10.87
N ILE A 60 6.37 -8.83 11.72
CA ILE A 60 6.63 -8.01 12.91
C ILE A 60 7.70 -8.60 13.84
N GLU A 61 7.86 -9.93 13.86
CA GLU A 61 8.87 -10.64 14.65
C GLU A 61 10.33 -10.33 14.26
N ASP A 62 10.58 -9.98 12.99
CA ASP A 62 11.92 -9.68 12.46
C ASP A 62 12.05 -8.26 11.87
N LEU A 63 10.99 -7.47 12.01
CA LEU A 63 10.82 -6.14 11.39
C LEU A 63 11.99 -5.20 11.66
N VAL A 64 12.38 -5.00 12.92
CA VAL A 64 13.39 -4.00 13.29
C VAL A 64 14.76 -4.37 12.76
N ASP A 65 15.14 -5.64 12.85
CA ASP A 65 16.44 -6.14 12.40
C ASP A 65 16.54 -6.03 10.87
N ARG A 66 15.49 -6.46 10.15
CA ARG A 66 15.46 -6.41 8.69
C ARG A 66 15.42 -4.99 8.17
N ALA A 67 14.55 -4.14 8.72
CA ALA A 67 14.49 -2.73 8.34
C ALA A 67 15.83 -2.03 8.60
N SER A 68 16.43 -2.20 9.79
CA SER A 68 17.69 -1.54 10.13
C SER A 68 18.88 -1.99 9.27
N SER A 69 18.83 -3.21 8.73
CA SER A 69 19.87 -3.73 7.83
C SER A 69 19.70 -3.29 6.37
N SER A 70 18.53 -2.81 5.97
CA SER A 70 18.17 -2.62 4.56
C SER A 70 17.63 -1.23 4.19
N LEU A 71 17.22 -0.43 5.19
CA LEU A 71 16.58 0.87 4.99
C LEU A 71 17.30 1.97 5.78
N GLU A 72 17.43 3.13 5.14
CA GLU A 72 17.89 4.37 5.78
C GLU A 72 16.85 4.88 6.78
N LYS A 73 17.29 5.52 7.86
CA LYS A 73 16.41 6.05 8.92
C LYS A 73 15.48 7.18 8.46
N SER A 74 15.89 7.93 7.45
CA SER A 74 15.12 9.02 6.83
C SER A 74 14.18 8.56 5.71
N ARG A 75 14.10 7.25 5.43
CA ARG A 75 13.20 6.69 4.41
C ARG A 75 11.75 6.89 4.83
N ASP A 76 10.92 7.39 3.91
CA ASP A 76 9.46 7.37 4.06
C ASP A 76 8.96 5.92 4.02
N ILE A 77 8.31 5.47 5.09
CA ILE A 77 7.86 4.08 5.26
C ILE A 77 6.36 4.08 5.55
N TYR A 78 5.60 3.35 4.73
CA TYR A 78 4.22 2.99 5.01
C TYR A 78 4.15 1.57 5.54
N VAL A 79 3.45 1.38 6.65
CA VAL A 79 3.32 0.07 7.31
C VAL A 79 1.87 -0.36 7.33
N TYR A 80 1.60 -1.63 7.06
CA TYR A 80 0.30 -2.23 7.33
C TYR A 80 0.44 -3.66 7.84
N GLY A 81 -0.37 -4.00 8.84
CA GLY A 81 -0.53 -5.33 9.40
C GLY A 81 -1.89 -5.95 9.05
N ALA A 82 -2.26 -7.00 9.80
CA ALA A 82 -3.55 -7.67 9.69
C ALA A 82 -4.72 -6.81 10.20
N GLY A 83 -4.41 -5.80 11.01
CA GLY A 83 -5.36 -4.80 11.50
C GLY A 83 -4.60 -3.60 12.10
N ASP A 84 -5.35 -2.61 12.57
CA ASP A 84 -4.79 -1.35 13.05
C ASP A 84 -3.86 -1.56 14.27
N GLU A 85 -4.19 -2.47 15.20
CA GLU A 85 -3.35 -2.76 16.38
C GLU A 85 -1.94 -3.25 16.00
N GLN A 86 -1.84 -4.27 15.14
CA GLN A 86 -0.56 -4.78 14.67
C GLN A 86 0.21 -3.71 13.87
N THR A 87 -0.53 -2.89 13.09
CA THR A 87 0.06 -1.79 12.32
C THR A 87 0.69 -0.75 13.24
N SER A 88 -0.04 -0.25 14.24
CA SER A 88 0.47 0.72 15.20
C SER A 88 1.62 0.15 16.04
N GLN A 89 1.56 -1.14 16.42
CA GLN A 89 2.67 -1.82 17.10
C GLN A 89 3.95 -1.80 16.26
N ALA A 90 3.87 -2.19 14.98
CA ALA A 90 5.00 -2.21 14.07
C ALA A 90 5.60 -0.81 13.83
N VAL A 91 4.74 0.20 13.66
CA VAL A 91 5.19 1.60 13.52
C VAL A 91 5.94 2.08 14.76
N ASN A 92 5.45 1.75 15.96
CA ASN A 92 6.11 2.10 17.21
C ASN A 92 7.48 1.41 17.36
N LEU A 93 7.61 0.16 16.92
CA LEU A 93 8.90 -0.55 16.91
C LEU A 93 9.91 0.14 15.99
N LEU A 94 9.50 0.51 14.76
CA LEU A 94 10.38 1.20 13.81
C LEU A 94 10.79 2.59 14.31
N ARG A 95 9.84 3.39 14.81
CA ARG A 95 10.15 4.71 15.39
C ARG A 95 11.10 4.60 16.57
N SER A 96 10.90 3.60 17.44
CA SER A 96 11.80 3.32 18.58
C SER A 96 13.20 2.88 18.13
N ALA A 97 13.30 2.26 16.96
CA ALA A 97 14.57 1.92 16.31
C ALA A 97 15.19 3.10 15.53
N GLY A 98 14.63 4.31 15.64
CA GLY A 98 15.16 5.54 15.06
C GLY A 98 14.72 5.84 13.63
N PHE A 99 13.74 5.13 13.07
CA PHE A 99 13.15 5.51 11.78
C PHE A 99 12.30 6.77 11.94
N GLU A 100 12.60 7.80 11.15
CA GLU A 100 12.07 9.16 11.31
C GLU A 100 10.68 9.30 10.67
N HIS A 101 10.49 8.67 9.52
CA HIS A 101 9.35 8.90 8.63
C HIS A 101 8.51 7.63 8.45
N VAL A 102 7.77 7.24 9.50
CA VAL A 102 6.97 6.01 9.49
C VAL A 102 5.48 6.36 9.60
N SER A 103 4.65 5.83 8.70
CA SER A 103 3.21 6.04 8.63
C SER A 103 2.43 4.74 8.76
N GLU A 104 1.36 4.77 9.55
CA GLU A 104 0.37 3.71 9.60
C GLU A 104 -0.57 3.83 8.39
N LEU A 105 -0.74 2.76 7.62
CA LEU A 105 -1.75 2.71 6.56
C LEU A 105 -3.10 2.28 7.16
N LYS A 106 -4.02 3.23 7.30
CA LYS A 106 -5.33 2.99 7.92
C LYS A 106 -6.14 1.95 7.16
N GLY A 107 -6.70 0.98 7.89
CA GLY A 107 -7.50 -0.10 7.31
C GLY A 107 -6.70 -1.12 6.46
N GLY A 108 -5.38 -0.97 6.39
CA GLY A 108 -4.44 -1.92 5.79
C GLY A 108 -4.81 -2.38 4.37
N LEU A 109 -4.57 -3.67 4.09
CA LEU A 109 -4.83 -4.27 2.78
C LEU A 109 -6.31 -4.22 2.38
N ALA A 110 -7.23 -4.31 3.34
CA ALA A 110 -8.67 -4.29 3.05
C ALA A 110 -9.10 -2.93 2.49
N ALA A 111 -8.68 -1.83 3.13
CA ALA A 111 -8.94 -0.48 2.64
C ALA A 111 -8.25 -0.22 1.30
N TRP A 112 -7.03 -0.74 1.11
CA TRP A 112 -6.32 -0.66 -0.17
C TRP A 112 -7.08 -1.32 -1.31
N LYS A 113 -7.58 -2.55 -1.09
CA LYS A 113 -8.38 -3.27 -2.08
C LYS A 113 -9.70 -2.56 -2.38
N ALA A 114 -10.36 -2.01 -1.35
CA ALA A 114 -11.64 -1.31 -1.49
C ALA A 114 -11.58 -0.11 -2.45
N ILE A 115 -10.41 0.54 -2.58
CA ILE A 115 -10.19 1.67 -3.50
C ILE A 115 -9.62 1.23 -4.87
N GLY A 116 -9.61 -0.08 -5.14
CA GLY A 116 -9.02 -0.66 -6.35
C GLY A 116 -7.51 -0.42 -6.44
N GLY A 117 -6.80 -0.50 -5.32
CA GLY A 117 -5.34 -0.45 -5.31
C GLY A 117 -4.74 -1.75 -5.86
N PRO A 118 -3.62 -1.70 -6.62
CA PRO A 118 -2.99 -2.89 -7.18
C PRO A 118 -2.42 -3.82 -6.09
N THR A 119 -2.62 -5.13 -6.26
CA THR A 119 -2.14 -6.19 -5.36
C THR A 119 -1.34 -7.24 -6.12
N GLU A 120 -0.49 -7.97 -5.40
CA GLU A 120 0.29 -9.12 -5.89
C GLU A 120 0.13 -10.29 -4.91
N GLY A 121 0.29 -11.54 -5.38
CA GLY A 121 0.20 -12.72 -4.52
C GLY A 121 -0.39 -13.95 -5.21
N ILE A 122 -0.25 -15.11 -4.56
CA ILE A 122 -0.69 -16.41 -5.08
C ILE A 122 -2.22 -16.47 -5.19
N ILE A 123 -2.95 -15.99 -4.18
CA ILE A 123 -4.41 -15.98 -4.21
C ILE A 123 -4.92 -14.82 -5.07
N GLU A 124 -4.28 -13.65 -5.01
CA GLU A 124 -4.64 -12.51 -5.87
C GLU A 124 -4.55 -12.87 -7.37
N SER A 125 -3.52 -13.61 -7.78
CA SER A 125 -3.37 -14.12 -9.16
C SER A 125 -4.25 -15.32 -9.49
N ARG A 126 -4.76 -16.03 -8.47
CA ARG A 126 -5.62 -17.22 -8.60
C ARG A 126 -7.08 -16.97 -8.32
N THR A 127 -7.48 -15.74 -7.98
CA THR A 127 -8.90 -15.36 -8.01
C THR A 127 -9.35 -15.67 -9.42
N PRO A 128 -10.14 -16.74 -9.64
CA PRO A 128 -10.68 -16.99 -10.96
C PRO A 128 -11.45 -15.72 -11.31
N ALA A 129 -11.44 -15.31 -12.58
CA ALA A 129 -12.55 -14.47 -13.03
C ALA A 129 -13.81 -15.18 -12.50
N GLY A 130 -14.67 -14.45 -11.77
CA GLY A 130 -15.88 -15.01 -11.20
C GLY A 130 -16.63 -15.80 -12.27
N ALA A 131 -17.47 -16.78 -11.90
CA ALA A 131 -18.25 -17.52 -12.89
C ALA A 131 -19.00 -16.58 -13.88
N ASP A 132 -19.31 -15.38 -13.40
CA ASP A 132 -19.97 -14.26 -14.04
C ASP A 132 -19.04 -13.42 -14.93
N ASP A 133 -17.72 -13.46 -14.71
CA ASP A 133 -16.73 -12.69 -15.46
C ASP A 133 -16.50 -13.20 -16.89
N TYR A 134 -16.78 -14.49 -17.14
CA TYR A 134 -16.81 -15.03 -18.50
C TYR A 134 -18.20 -14.97 -19.15
N ASN A 135 -19.23 -14.56 -18.39
CA ASN A 135 -20.58 -14.42 -18.91
C ASN A 135 -20.87 -12.98 -19.34
N VAL A 136 -20.55 -12.70 -20.61
CA VAL A 136 -20.82 -11.41 -21.27
C VAL A 136 -22.28 -10.97 -21.09
N VAL A 137 -23.23 -11.92 -21.05
CA VAL A 137 -24.66 -11.62 -20.88
C VAL A 137 -24.95 -11.06 -19.49
N SER A 138 -24.37 -11.64 -18.44
CA SER A 138 -24.54 -11.16 -17.06
C SER A 138 -23.93 -9.77 -16.86
N ARG A 139 -22.78 -9.49 -17.49
CA ARG A 139 -22.17 -8.15 -17.48
C ARG A 139 -23.05 -7.10 -18.18
N MET A 140 -23.63 -7.46 -19.33
CA MET A 140 -24.55 -6.58 -20.05
C MET A 140 -25.84 -6.33 -19.25
N GLN A 141 -26.39 -7.35 -18.60
CA GLN A 141 -27.59 -7.23 -17.76
C GLN A 141 -27.34 -6.32 -16.55
N ASN A 142 -26.24 -6.52 -15.81
CA ASN A 142 -25.88 -5.65 -14.69
C ASN A 142 -25.64 -4.20 -15.14
N HIS A 143 -25.01 -3.99 -16.30
CA HIS A 143 -24.81 -2.65 -16.86
C HIS A 143 -26.14 -1.96 -17.20
N LEU A 144 -27.08 -2.69 -17.81
CA LEU A 144 -28.41 -2.20 -18.17
C LEU A 144 -29.28 -1.92 -16.93
N GLU A 145 -29.18 -2.74 -15.88
CA GLU A 145 -29.91 -2.54 -14.63
C GLU A 145 -29.39 -1.33 -13.84
N ASN A 146 -28.07 -1.13 -13.82
CA ASN A 146 -27.48 0.02 -13.12
C ASN A 146 -27.75 1.34 -13.85
N GLN A 147 -27.78 1.35 -15.19
CA GLN A 147 -28.17 2.55 -15.96
C GLN A 147 -29.64 2.95 -15.76
N LYS A 148 -30.54 2.00 -15.43
CA LYS A 148 -31.94 2.30 -15.15
C LYS A 148 -32.18 2.86 -13.75
N LYS A 149 -31.22 2.75 -12.84
CA LYS A 149 -31.32 3.32 -11.48
C LYS A 149 -30.86 4.78 -11.40
N GLU A 150 -30.23 5.29 -12.46
CA GLU A 150 -29.75 6.68 -12.54
C GLU A 150 -30.72 7.63 -13.28
N VAL A 151 -31.97 7.21 -13.51
CA VAL A 151 -33.04 8.04 -14.10
C VAL A 151 -34.27 8.05 -13.20
#